data_AF-A0A1I1E0L7-F1
#
_entry.id   AF-A0A1I1E0L7-F1
#
_cell.length_a   1.000
_cell.length_b   1.000
_cell.length_c   1.000
_cell.angle_alpha   90.00
_cell.angle_beta   90.00
_cell.angle_gamma   90.00
#
_symmetry.space_group_name_H-M   'P 1'
#
loop_
_entity.id
_entity.type
_entity.pdbx_description
1 polymer ?
#
loop_
_entity_poly.entity_id
_entity_poly.type
_entity_poly.pdbx_seq_one_letter_code
_entity_poly.pdbx_strand_id
1 'polypeptide(L)'
;MLATRIRASIESNLVGFVDLVPTLFGAVLVVSFGVFLGRKLQPKVADAGRRVEIDETVRATPFEALFPDGSDGVSRTFAVFLKYYVALVGVFAAIEWVAARTAMSSTWLVSTWGQDLLAYVPPIVIGIVVLFVGFYLANWGTEQVRHSPATEQLGFAPVLAGATKTILYFLVLVIGLETMPIDAGILHTFGQAFAYAIGLAAALAIGIAVGWGGKDYVAENIDDWFAQTRDAAGETKAVTGDD
;
A
#
# COMPACT_ATOMS: atom_id res chain seq x y z
N MET A 1 42.25 -2.15 -51.62
CA MET A 1 41.47 -1.34 -50.66
C MET A 1 39.99 -1.77 -50.56
N LEU A 2 39.26 -1.98 -51.66
CA LEU A 2 37.86 -2.47 -51.65
C LEU A 2 37.71 -3.87 -51.03
N ALA A 3 38.54 -4.83 -51.41
CA ALA A 3 38.50 -6.19 -50.85
C ALA A 3 38.71 -6.23 -49.32
N THR A 4 39.58 -5.37 -48.79
CA THR A 4 39.85 -5.26 -47.35
C THR A 4 38.66 -4.67 -46.60
N ARG A 5 37.94 -3.70 -47.20
CA ARG A 5 36.73 -3.10 -46.62
C ARG A 5 35.53 -4.07 -46.65
N ILE A 6 35.37 -4.80 -47.76
CA ILE A 6 34.32 -5.83 -47.89
C ILE A 6 34.56 -6.96 -46.89
N ARG A 7 35.80 -7.45 -46.79
CA ARG A 7 36.18 -8.47 -45.82
C ARG A 7 35.94 -8.02 -44.38
N ALA A 8 36.37 -6.82 -44.02
CA ALA A 8 36.13 -6.26 -42.68
C ALA A 8 34.64 -6.12 -42.36
N SER A 9 33.80 -5.75 -43.33
CA SER A 9 32.36 -5.62 -43.14
C SER A 9 31.65 -6.98 -43.07
N ILE A 10 32.11 -7.99 -43.82
CA ILE A 10 31.59 -9.36 -43.73
C ILE A 10 32.00 -10.00 -42.40
N GLU A 11 33.27 -9.86 -41.99
CA GLU A 11 33.76 -10.37 -40.70
C GLU A 11 33.04 -9.68 -39.52
N SER A 12 32.81 -8.37 -39.56
CA SER A 12 32.06 -7.66 -38.50
C SER A 12 30.59 -8.09 -38.43
N ASN A 13 29.94 -8.33 -39.58
CA ASN A 13 28.54 -8.76 -39.63
C ASN A 13 28.38 -10.24 -39.22
N LEU A 14 29.35 -11.10 -39.53
CA LEU A 14 29.38 -12.49 -39.10
C LEU A 14 29.58 -12.63 -37.59
N VAL A 15 30.48 -11.84 -37.00
CA VAL A 15 30.66 -11.82 -35.54
C VAL A 15 29.39 -11.33 -34.84
N GLY A 16 28.74 -10.27 -35.35
CA GLY A 16 27.45 -9.80 -34.82
C GLY A 16 26.32 -10.83 -34.94
N PHE A 17 26.31 -11.67 -35.96
CA PHE A 17 25.31 -12.73 -36.12
C PHE A 17 25.50 -13.89 -35.12
N VAL A 18 26.75 -14.24 -34.81
CA VAL A 18 27.07 -15.29 -33.83
C VAL A 18 26.67 -14.87 -32.41
N ASP A 19 26.82 -13.59 -32.06
CA ASP A 19 26.43 -13.04 -30.74
C ASP A 19 24.91 -12.81 -30.60
N LEU A 20 24.19 -12.73 -31.71
CA LEU A 20 22.74 -12.55 -31.73
C LEU A 20 22.00 -13.82 -31.26
N VAL A 21 22.51 -15.01 -31.57
CA VAL A 21 21.87 -16.27 -31.19
C VAL A 21 21.80 -16.46 -29.66
N PRO A 22 22.91 -16.35 -28.88
CA PRO A 22 22.84 -16.39 -27.42
C PRO A 22 22.00 -15.28 -26.82
N THR A 23 22.03 -14.09 -27.43
CA THR A 23 21.28 -12.92 -26.95
C THR A 23 19.77 -13.13 -27.09
N LEU A 24 19.30 -13.59 -28.25
CA LEU A 24 17.90 -13.94 -28.47
C LEU A 24 17.44 -15.07 -27.54
N PHE A 25 18.29 -16.06 -27.29
CA PHE A 25 17.96 -17.12 -26.35
C PHE A 25 17.70 -16.55 -24.94
N GLY A 26 18.57 -15.66 -24.47
CA GLY A 26 18.34 -14.97 -23.19
C GLY A 26 17.06 -14.12 -23.19
N ALA A 27 16.76 -13.41 -24.29
CA ALA A 27 15.53 -12.63 -24.42
C ALA A 27 14.28 -13.52 -24.33
N VAL A 28 14.27 -14.65 -25.03
CA VAL A 28 13.19 -15.64 -24.98
C VAL A 28 13.01 -16.19 -23.56
N LEU A 29 14.10 -16.45 -22.83
CA LEU A 29 14.03 -16.87 -21.43
C LEU A 29 13.39 -15.80 -20.54
N VAL A 30 13.77 -14.52 -20.71
CA VAL A 30 13.20 -13.40 -19.94
C VAL A 30 11.70 -13.25 -20.20
N VAL A 31 11.26 -13.25 -21.47
CA VAL A 31 9.82 -13.20 -21.81
C VAL A 31 9.07 -14.39 -21.22
N SER A 32 9.65 -15.59 -21.37
CA SER A 32 9.05 -16.82 -20.83
C SER A 32 8.86 -16.74 -19.32
N PHE A 33 9.83 -16.15 -18.61
CA PHE A 33 9.73 -15.93 -17.18
C PHE A 33 8.61 -14.93 -16.81
N GLY A 34 8.50 -13.80 -17.52
CA GLY A 34 7.42 -12.83 -17.29
C GLY A 34 6.02 -13.42 -17.52
N VAL A 35 5.83 -14.16 -18.62
CA VAL A 35 4.57 -14.86 -18.91
C VAL A 35 4.27 -15.93 -17.86
N PHE A 36 5.28 -16.68 -17.43
CA PHE A 36 5.15 -17.67 -16.36
C PHE A 36 4.72 -17.03 -15.04
N LEU A 37 5.36 -15.92 -14.66
CA LEU A 37 5.05 -15.19 -13.44
C LEU A 37 3.64 -14.62 -13.46
N GLY A 38 3.23 -13.99 -14.56
CA GLY A 38 1.88 -13.48 -14.75
C GLY A 38 0.82 -14.57 -14.61
N ARG A 39 1.04 -15.75 -15.22
CA ARG A 39 0.14 -16.92 -15.09
C ARG A 39 0.05 -17.44 -13.65
N LYS A 40 1.16 -17.41 -12.91
CA LYS A 40 1.21 -17.86 -11.51
C LYS A 40 0.57 -16.86 -10.55
N LEU A 41 0.62 -15.57 -10.85
CA LEU A 41 0.03 -14.51 -10.04
C LEU A 41 -1.48 -14.36 -10.27
N GLN A 42 -1.97 -14.60 -11.49
CA GLN A 42 -3.40 -14.50 -11.84
C GLN A 42 -4.33 -15.19 -10.82
N PRO A 43 -4.19 -16.49 -10.50
CA PRO A 43 -5.11 -17.15 -9.56
C PRO A 43 -5.01 -16.55 -8.15
N LYS A 44 -3.81 -16.17 -7.70
CA LYS A 44 -3.63 -15.58 -6.37
C LYS A 44 -4.37 -14.25 -6.23
N VAL A 45 -4.31 -13.42 -7.26
CA VAL A 45 -4.98 -12.11 -7.28
C VAL A 45 -6.49 -12.27 -7.39
N ALA A 46 -6.96 -13.22 -8.21
CA ALA A 46 -8.40 -13.52 -8.30
C ALA A 46 -8.94 -14.08 -6.96
N ASP A 47 -8.22 -15.00 -6.33
CA ASP A 47 -8.60 -15.58 -5.04
C ASP A 47 -8.63 -14.52 -3.94
N ALA A 48 -7.62 -13.68 -3.92
CA ALA A 48 -7.50 -12.68 -2.87
C ALA A 48 -8.53 -11.55 -3.06
N GLY A 49 -8.85 -11.15 -4.29
CA GLY A 49 -9.96 -10.22 -4.59
C GLY A 49 -11.31 -10.74 -4.09
N ARG A 50 -11.57 -12.04 -4.28
CA ARG A 50 -12.78 -12.70 -3.76
C ARG A 50 -12.84 -12.74 -2.24
N ARG A 51 -11.70 -12.90 -1.55
CA ARG A 51 -11.65 -12.94 -0.08
C ARG A 51 -11.94 -11.60 0.58
N VAL A 52 -11.72 -10.50 -0.15
CA VAL A 52 -11.91 -9.14 0.37
C VAL A 52 -13.23 -8.52 -0.10
N GLU A 53 -14.09 -9.31 -0.76
CA GLU A 53 -15.41 -8.89 -1.23
C GLU A 53 -15.35 -7.64 -2.14
N ILE A 54 -14.28 -7.53 -2.95
CA ILE A 54 -14.11 -6.42 -3.90
C ILE A 54 -15.26 -6.43 -4.92
N ASP A 55 -15.68 -7.63 -5.36
CA ASP A 55 -16.76 -7.78 -6.32
C ASP A 55 -18.08 -7.22 -5.77
N GLU A 56 -18.45 -7.55 -4.53
CA GLU A 56 -19.63 -7.00 -3.85
C GLU A 56 -19.54 -5.48 -3.70
N THR A 57 -18.37 -4.99 -3.30
CA THR A 57 -18.13 -3.57 -3.05
C THR A 57 -18.26 -2.74 -4.34
N VAL A 58 -17.67 -3.20 -5.45
CA VAL A 58 -17.73 -2.50 -6.73
C VAL A 58 -19.11 -2.60 -7.37
N ARG A 59 -19.81 -3.73 -7.20
CA ARG A 59 -21.21 -3.88 -7.65
C ARG A 59 -22.18 -2.91 -6.97
N ALA A 60 -21.88 -2.47 -5.75
CA ALA A 60 -22.68 -1.44 -5.08
C ALA A 60 -22.48 -0.03 -5.69
N THR A 61 -21.63 0.12 -6.72
CA THR A 61 -21.29 1.39 -7.34
C THR A 61 -21.69 1.42 -8.83
N PRO A 62 -21.80 2.61 -9.45
CA PRO A 62 -22.08 2.74 -10.89
C PRO A 62 -21.03 2.10 -11.81
N PHE A 63 -19.88 1.66 -11.28
CA PHE A 63 -18.82 1.01 -12.04
C PHE A 63 -19.09 -0.45 -12.37
N GLU A 64 -20.17 -1.06 -11.87
CA GLU A 64 -20.58 -2.43 -12.19
C GLU A 64 -20.59 -2.70 -13.71
N ALA A 65 -21.12 -1.77 -14.50
CA ALA A 65 -21.25 -1.89 -15.95
C ALA A 65 -19.91 -2.00 -16.71
N LEU A 66 -18.77 -1.71 -16.06
CA LEU A 66 -17.44 -1.85 -16.65
C LEU A 66 -16.88 -3.27 -16.54
N PHE A 67 -17.53 -4.14 -15.75
CA PHE A 67 -17.04 -5.48 -15.47
C PHE A 67 -17.99 -6.55 -16.00
N PRO A 68 -17.48 -7.76 -16.33
CA PRO A 68 -18.33 -8.87 -16.75
C PRO A 68 -19.31 -9.29 -15.65
N ASP A 69 -20.50 -9.71 -16.07
CA ASP A 69 -21.50 -10.31 -15.17
C ASP A 69 -20.94 -11.55 -14.47
N GLY A 70 -21.26 -11.71 -13.18
CA GLY A 70 -20.86 -12.86 -12.37
C GLY A 70 -20.28 -12.48 -11.02
N SER A 71 -20.30 -13.43 -10.07
CA SER A 71 -19.86 -13.18 -8.69
C SER A 71 -18.38 -12.80 -8.57
N ASP A 72 -17.54 -13.20 -9.53
CA ASP A 72 -16.08 -12.98 -9.58
C ASP A 72 -15.61 -12.06 -10.72
N GLY A 73 -16.53 -11.32 -11.37
CA GLY A 73 -16.24 -10.54 -12.57
C GLY A 73 -15.16 -9.46 -12.39
N VAL A 74 -15.16 -8.76 -11.26
CA VAL A 74 -14.22 -7.69 -10.93
C VAL A 74 -12.86 -8.29 -10.60
N SER A 75 -12.82 -9.25 -9.67
CA SER A 75 -11.61 -9.94 -9.25
C SER A 75 -10.90 -10.64 -10.41
N ARG A 76 -11.67 -11.29 -11.30
CA ARG A 76 -11.14 -11.95 -12.49
C ARG A 76 -10.56 -10.94 -13.48
N THR A 77 -11.24 -9.82 -13.71
CA THR A 77 -10.76 -8.77 -14.62
C THR A 77 -9.43 -8.21 -14.16
N PHE A 78 -9.30 -7.86 -12.88
CA PHE A 78 -8.04 -7.40 -12.30
C PHE A 78 -6.93 -8.44 -12.38
N ALA A 79 -7.25 -9.71 -12.10
CA ALA A 79 -6.27 -10.80 -12.22
C ALA A 79 -5.77 -10.99 -13.66
N VAL A 80 -6.67 -10.89 -14.65
CA VAL A 80 -6.32 -10.96 -16.06
C VAL A 80 -5.50 -9.76 -16.50
N PHE A 81 -5.88 -8.55 -16.07
CA PHE A 81 -5.13 -7.33 -16.31
C PHE A 81 -3.70 -7.45 -15.79
N LEU A 82 -3.53 -7.88 -14.53
CA LEU A 82 -2.20 -8.07 -13.93
C LEU A 82 -1.38 -9.12 -14.69
N LYS A 83 -1.98 -10.24 -15.10
CA LYS A 83 -1.30 -11.26 -15.92
C LYS A 83 -0.68 -10.66 -17.18
N TYR A 84 -1.45 -9.86 -17.92
CA TYR A 84 -0.98 -9.22 -19.14
C TYR A 84 0.02 -8.10 -18.86
N TYR A 85 -0.19 -7.33 -17.79
CA TYR A 85 0.77 -6.33 -17.34
C TYR A 85 2.14 -6.95 -17.06
N VAL A 86 2.21 -8.02 -16.24
CA VAL A 86 3.47 -8.72 -15.94
C VAL A 86 4.09 -9.35 -17.21
N ALA A 87 3.27 -9.87 -18.12
CA ALA A 87 3.77 -10.39 -19.39
C ALA A 87 4.37 -9.29 -20.28
N LEU A 88 3.70 -8.13 -20.38
CA LEU A 88 4.18 -6.96 -21.11
C LEU A 88 5.51 -6.49 -20.55
N VAL A 89 5.65 -6.46 -19.22
CA VAL A 89 6.91 -6.13 -18.56
C VAL A 89 8.01 -7.13 -18.92
N GLY A 90 7.70 -8.44 -18.94
CA GLY A 90 8.65 -9.45 -19.39
C GLY A 90 9.14 -9.20 -20.82
N VAL A 91 8.28 -8.69 -21.70
CA VAL A 91 8.67 -8.25 -23.06
C VAL A 91 9.60 -7.04 -23.01
N PHE A 92 9.28 -6.00 -22.22
CA PHE A 92 10.17 -4.85 -22.04
C PHE A 92 11.54 -5.23 -21.47
N ALA A 93 11.58 -6.09 -20.45
CA ALA A 93 12.81 -6.63 -19.88
C ALA A 93 13.65 -7.37 -20.93
N ALA A 94 13.00 -8.14 -21.80
CA ALA A 94 13.68 -8.84 -22.87
C ALA A 94 14.24 -7.88 -23.95
N ILE A 95 13.51 -6.80 -24.26
CA ILE A 95 13.99 -5.74 -25.16
C ILE A 95 15.24 -5.07 -24.57
N GLU A 96 15.20 -4.70 -23.29
CA GLU A 96 16.37 -4.12 -22.59
C GLU A 96 17.56 -5.08 -22.59
N TRP A 97 17.31 -6.37 -22.30
CA TRP A 97 18.35 -7.41 -22.32
C TRP A 97 19.06 -7.52 -23.67
N VAL A 98 18.30 -7.47 -24.77
CA VAL A 98 18.86 -7.47 -26.12
C VAL A 98 19.65 -6.19 -26.36
N ALA A 99 19.07 -5.04 -26.06
CA ALA A 99 19.69 -3.75 -26.33
C ALA A 99 21.02 -3.54 -25.58
N ALA A 100 21.10 -4.00 -24.32
CA ALA A 100 22.32 -3.96 -23.52
C ALA A 100 23.45 -4.83 -24.10
N ARG A 101 23.10 -5.91 -24.82
CA ARG A 101 24.03 -6.90 -25.37
C ARG A 101 24.49 -6.58 -26.79
N THR A 102 23.65 -5.95 -27.61
CA THR A 102 23.96 -5.68 -29.02
C THR A 102 24.58 -4.30 -29.26
N ALA A 103 25.07 -3.63 -28.21
CA ALA A 103 25.58 -2.25 -28.26
C ALA A 103 24.59 -1.27 -28.94
N MET A 104 23.30 -1.62 -28.99
CA MET A 104 22.19 -0.73 -29.39
C MET A 104 21.79 0.16 -28.20
N SER A 105 22.77 0.46 -27.34
CA SER A 105 22.66 1.14 -26.06
C SER A 105 22.36 2.63 -26.18
N SER A 106 22.35 3.17 -27.40
CA SER A 106 22.07 4.58 -27.70
C SER A 106 20.61 4.88 -28.09
N THR A 107 19.70 3.90 -28.07
CA THR A 107 18.28 4.17 -28.37
C THR A 107 17.60 4.71 -27.12
N TRP A 108 17.10 5.94 -27.19
CA TRP A 108 16.32 6.65 -26.16
C TRP A 108 15.19 5.85 -25.47
N LEU A 109 14.70 4.77 -26.09
CA LEU A 109 13.74 3.83 -25.49
C LEU A 109 14.30 3.10 -24.26
N VAL A 110 15.60 2.80 -24.23
CA VAL A 110 16.23 1.91 -23.24
C VAL A 110 16.75 2.68 -22.03
N SER A 111 17.25 3.89 -22.21
CA SER A 111 17.95 4.64 -21.16
C SER A 111 17.05 5.41 -20.19
N THR A 112 15.75 5.51 -20.46
CA THR A 112 14.84 6.32 -19.64
C THR A 112 13.49 5.61 -19.50
N TRP A 113 12.74 5.47 -20.59
CA TRP A 113 11.40 4.88 -20.54
C TRP A 113 11.38 3.41 -20.14
N GLY A 114 12.31 2.59 -20.66
CA GLY A 114 12.38 1.16 -20.32
C GLY A 114 12.76 0.91 -18.86
N GLN A 115 13.79 1.62 -18.37
CA GLN A 115 14.25 1.52 -16.98
C GLN A 115 13.21 2.04 -16.00
N ASP A 116 12.57 3.16 -16.32
CA ASP A 116 11.48 3.70 -15.52
C ASP A 116 10.35 2.66 -15.45
N LEU A 117 9.82 2.20 -16.60
CA LEU A 117 8.75 1.19 -16.67
C LEU A 117 9.07 -0.09 -15.89
N LEU A 118 10.30 -0.61 -15.98
CA LEU A 118 10.73 -1.79 -15.24
C LEU A 118 10.85 -1.54 -13.74
N ALA A 119 11.30 -0.35 -13.33
CA ALA A 119 11.33 0.07 -11.94
C ALA A 119 9.92 0.19 -11.34
N TYR A 120 8.88 0.46 -12.14
CA TYR A 120 7.50 0.49 -11.62
C TYR A 120 6.97 -0.89 -11.20
N VAL A 121 7.54 -1.99 -11.71
CA VAL A 121 6.88 -3.31 -11.65
C VAL A 121 7.08 -4.01 -10.32
N PRO A 122 8.31 -4.16 -9.79
CA PRO A 122 8.50 -4.74 -8.47
C PRO A 122 7.66 -4.04 -7.39
N PRO A 123 7.61 -2.69 -7.29
CA PRO A 123 6.82 -2.03 -6.26
C PRO A 123 5.31 -2.20 -6.47
N ILE A 124 4.78 -2.22 -7.72
CA ILE A 124 3.36 -2.54 -7.96
C ILE A 124 3.02 -3.95 -7.46
N VAL A 125 3.86 -4.94 -7.77
CA VAL A 125 3.63 -6.32 -7.30
C VAL A 125 3.69 -6.39 -5.77
N ILE A 126 4.65 -5.71 -5.15
CA ILE A 126 4.75 -5.61 -3.69
C ILE A 126 3.49 -4.95 -3.11
N GLY A 127 3.01 -3.85 -3.69
CA GLY A 127 1.82 -3.18 -3.22
C GLY A 127 0.56 -4.01 -3.34
N ILE A 128 0.42 -4.78 -4.42
CA ILE A 128 -0.67 -5.75 -4.54
C ILE A 128 -0.59 -6.79 -3.42
N VAL A 129 0.60 -7.31 -3.12
CA VAL A 129 0.80 -8.26 -2.01
C VAL A 129 0.45 -7.62 -0.66
N VAL A 130 0.89 -6.38 -0.42
CA VAL A 130 0.59 -5.62 0.80
C VAL A 130 -0.91 -5.40 0.96
N LEU A 131 -1.63 -5.02 -0.11
CA LEU A 131 -3.08 -4.88 -0.08
C LEU A 131 -3.75 -6.19 0.31
N PHE A 132 -3.34 -7.31 -0.31
CA PHE A 132 -3.96 -8.60 0.00
C PHE A 132 -3.70 -9.09 1.42
N VAL A 133 -2.45 -9.03 1.87
CA VAL A 133 -2.10 -9.42 3.24
C VAL A 133 -2.77 -8.47 4.23
N GLY A 134 -2.73 -7.17 3.95
CA GLY A 134 -3.34 -6.14 4.78
C GLY A 134 -4.84 -6.33 4.93
N PHE A 135 -5.59 -6.53 3.84
CA PHE A 135 -7.04 -6.70 3.93
C PHE A 135 -7.40 -8.01 4.62
N TYR A 136 -6.63 -9.08 4.42
CA TYR A 136 -6.80 -10.32 5.17
C TYR A 136 -6.64 -10.09 6.68
N LEU A 137 -5.58 -9.39 7.08
CA LEU A 137 -5.33 -9.05 8.48
C LEU A 137 -6.40 -8.10 9.04
N ALA A 138 -6.87 -7.14 8.24
CA ALA A 138 -7.93 -6.21 8.62
C ALA A 138 -9.26 -6.93 8.88
N ASN A 139 -9.60 -7.90 8.03
CA ASN A 139 -10.80 -8.71 8.22
C ASN A 139 -10.70 -9.57 9.48
N TRP A 140 -9.55 -10.22 9.68
CA TRP A 140 -9.28 -11.00 10.89
C TRP A 140 -9.33 -10.14 12.17
N GLY A 141 -8.71 -8.96 12.15
CA GLY A 141 -8.73 -8.01 13.27
C GLY A 141 -10.14 -7.49 13.58
N THR A 142 -10.93 -7.19 12.53
CA THR A 142 -12.33 -6.78 12.68
C THR A 142 -13.17 -7.88 13.34
N GLU A 143 -12.95 -9.14 12.94
CA GLU A 143 -13.69 -10.27 13.47
C GLU A 143 -13.37 -10.52 14.95
N GLN A 144 -12.12 -10.35 15.35
CA GLN A 144 -11.72 -10.41 16.76
C GLN A 144 -12.39 -9.32 17.61
N VAL A 145 -12.54 -8.11 17.06
CA VAL A 145 -13.27 -7.01 17.73
C VAL A 145 -14.76 -7.32 17.85
N ARG A 146 -15.36 -7.95 16.83
CA ARG A 146 -16.77 -8.38 16.86
C ARG A 146 -17.06 -9.44 17.92
N HIS A 147 -16.14 -10.38 18.12
CA HIS A 147 -16.29 -11.47 19.08
C HIS A 147 -15.75 -11.15 20.47
N SER A 148 -15.29 -9.92 20.71
CA SER A 148 -14.73 -9.55 22.00
C SER A 148 -15.83 -9.38 23.07
N PRO A 149 -15.66 -9.96 24.28
CA PRO A 149 -16.62 -9.82 25.38
C PRO A 149 -16.82 -8.36 25.83
N ALA A 150 -15.81 -7.52 25.65
CA ALA A 150 -15.88 -6.09 25.97
C ALA A 150 -16.88 -5.34 25.09
N THR A 151 -17.12 -5.84 23.88
CA THR A 151 -18.04 -5.23 22.92
C THR A 151 -19.48 -5.65 23.16
N GLU A 152 -19.68 -6.85 23.71
CA GLU A 152 -20.99 -7.42 24.07
C GLU A 152 -21.64 -6.68 25.24
N GLN A 153 -20.84 -6.21 26.21
CA GLN A 153 -21.34 -5.45 27.37
C GLN A 153 -21.72 -4.00 27.05
N LEU A 154 -21.11 -3.40 26.02
CA LEU A 154 -21.26 -1.98 25.72
C LEU A 154 -22.43 -1.66 24.79
N GLY A 155 -23.09 -2.64 24.16
CA GLY A 155 -24.21 -2.40 23.22
C GLY A 155 -23.81 -1.70 21.91
N PHE A 156 -22.54 -1.33 21.74
CA PHE A 156 -21.99 -0.62 20.57
C PHE A 156 -21.20 -1.52 19.60
N ALA A 157 -21.35 -2.85 19.71
CA ALA A 157 -20.57 -3.80 18.90
C ALA A 157 -20.60 -3.59 17.38
N PRO A 158 -21.75 -3.25 16.75
CA PRO A 158 -21.78 -3.01 15.31
C PRO A 158 -20.98 -1.77 14.90
N VAL A 159 -21.07 -0.70 15.70
CA VAL A 159 -20.41 0.59 15.42
C VAL A 159 -18.90 0.45 15.59
N LEU A 160 -18.46 -0.21 16.66
CA LEU A 160 -17.04 -0.39 16.94
C LEU A 160 -16.37 -1.27 15.88
N ALA A 161 -17.01 -2.39 15.52
CA ALA A 161 -16.52 -3.25 14.45
C ALA A 161 -16.51 -2.55 13.09
N GLY A 162 -17.54 -1.74 12.80
CA GLY A 162 -17.60 -0.93 11.59
C GLY A 162 -16.45 0.07 11.52
N ALA A 163 -16.22 0.82 12.60
CA ALA A 163 -15.13 1.79 12.69
C ALA A 163 -13.75 1.12 12.55
N THR A 164 -13.52 0.00 13.24
CA THR A 164 -12.28 -0.78 13.11
C THR A 164 -12.08 -1.26 11.67
N LYS A 165 -13.12 -1.83 11.02
CA LYS A 165 -13.03 -2.26 9.63
C LYS A 165 -12.62 -1.11 8.73
N THR A 166 -13.30 0.03 8.84
CA THR A 166 -13.03 1.21 8.02
C THR A 166 -11.61 1.73 8.22
N ILE A 167 -11.13 1.85 9.47
CA ILE A 167 -9.78 2.33 9.77
C ILE A 167 -8.72 1.38 9.24
N LEU A 168 -8.86 0.07 9.50
CA LEU A 168 -7.88 -0.90 9.04
C LEU A 168 -7.85 -1.00 7.51
N TYR A 169 -9.01 -0.96 6.85
CA TYR A 169 -9.09 -0.98 5.38
C TYR A 169 -8.46 0.28 4.78
N PHE A 170 -8.72 1.44 5.38
CA PHE A 170 -8.11 2.70 4.96
C PHE A 170 -6.59 2.67 5.12
N LEU A 171 -6.08 2.20 6.26
CA LEU A 171 -4.64 2.08 6.50
C LEU A 171 -3.98 1.14 5.49
N VAL A 172 -4.58 -0.02 5.25
CA VAL A 172 -4.09 -0.99 4.26
C VAL A 172 -4.08 -0.38 2.87
N LEU A 173 -5.13 0.35 2.50
CA LEU A 173 -5.21 1.04 1.22
C LEU A 173 -4.07 2.05 1.08
N VAL A 174 -3.86 2.90 2.08
CA VAL A 174 -2.77 3.91 2.06
C VAL A 174 -1.41 3.24 1.92
N ILE A 175 -1.07 2.26 2.76
CA ILE A 175 0.23 1.58 2.72
C ILE A 175 0.41 0.84 1.39
N GLY A 176 -0.61 0.11 0.94
CA GLY A 176 -0.56 -0.64 -0.30
C GLY A 176 -0.39 0.26 -1.53
N LEU A 177 -1.04 1.42 -1.54
CA LEU A 177 -0.88 2.40 -2.62
C LEU A 177 0.46 3.13 -2.55
N GLU A 178 0.97 3.44 -1.35
CA GLU A 178 2.28 4.10 -1.15
C GLU A 178 3.44 3.22 -1.63
N THR A 179 3.31 1.90 -1.50
CA THR A 179 4.30 0.97 -2.07
C THR A 179 4.25 0.89 -3.59
N MET A 180 3.18 1.36 -4.24
CA MET A 180 3.15 1.49 -5.69
C MET A 180 3.80 2.81 -6.10
N PRO A 181 4.60 2.85 -7.17
CA PRO A 181 5.30 4.06 -7.62
C PRO A 181 4.36 5.01 -8.37
N ILE A 182 3.05 4.95 -8.10
CA ILE A 182 2.08 5.92 -8.59
C ILE A 182 2.28 7.18 -7.74
N ASP A 183 2.39 8.35 -8.37
CA ASP A 183 2.54 9.62 -7.66
C ASP A 183 1.33 9.84 -6.74
N ALA A 184 1.47 9.38 -5.50
CA ALA A 184 0.43 9.34 -4.50
C ALA A 184 0.36 10.66 -3.73
N GLY A 185 0.95 11.75 -4.22
CA GLY A 185 0.96 13.05 -3.53
C GLY A 185 -0.45 13.52 -3.14
N ILE A 186 -1.43 13.27 -4.02
CA ILE A 186 -2.85 13.53 -3.72
C ILE A 186 -3.33 12.63 -2.57
N LEU A 187 -3.11 11.32 -2.67
CA LEU A 187 -3.53 10.36 -1.64
C LEU A 187 -2.87 10.64 -0.29
N HIS A 188 -1.60 11.03 -0.27
CA HIS A 188 -0.87 11.39 0.93
C HIS A 188 -1.46 12.65 1.58
N THR A 189 -1.81 13.66 0.77
CA THR A 189 -2.46 14.88 1.26
C THR A 189 -3.81 14.57 1.90
N PHE A 190 -4.65 13.79 1.21
CA PHE A 190 -5.95 13.36 1.75
C PHE A 190 -5.79 12.42 2.95
N GLY A 191 -4.80 11.52 2.90
CA GLY A 191 -4.48 10.57 3.95
C GLY A 191 -4.03 11.25 5.24
N GLN A 192 -3.12 12.22 5.14
CA GLN A 192 -2.70 13.06 6.25
C GLN A 192 -3.86 13.89 6.81
N ALA A 193 -4.65 14.54 5.94
CA ALA A 193 -5.80 15.31 6.38
C ALA A 193 -6.80 14.45 7.16
N PHE A 194 -7.07 13.24 6.68
CA PHE A 194 -7.94 12.28 7.35
C PHE A 194 -7.34 11.76 8.67
N ALA A 195 -6.05 11.44 8.69
CA ALA A 195 -5.34 11.03 9.90
C ALA A 195 -5.35 12.12 10.98
N TYR A 196 -5.13 13.38 10.60
CA TYR A 196 -5.26 14.52 11.51
C TYR A 196 -6.70 14.70 12.00
N ALA A 197 -7.70 14.53 11.13
CA ALA A 197 -9.10 14.63 11.53
C ALA A 197 -9.48 13.56 12.57
N ILE A 198 -9.09 12.30 12.36
CA ILE A 198 -9.31 11.22 13.33
C ILE A 198 -8.51 11.46 14.61
N GLY A 199 -7.25 11.86 14.50
CA GLY A 199 -6.40 12.19 15.64
C GLY A 199 -7.01 13.29 16.50
N LEU A 200 -7.51 14.35 15.87
CA LEU A 200 -8.22 15.44 16.54
C LEU A 200 -9.52 14.94 17.19
N ALA A 201 -10.32 14.14 16.49
CA ALA A 201 -11.56 13.59 17.03
C ALA A 201 -11.30 12.71 18.26
N ALA A 202 -10.27 11.86 18.22
CA ALA A 202 -9.86 11.03 19.34
C ALA A 202 -9.34 11.87 20.51
N ALA A 203 -8.50 12.87 20.23
CA ALA A 203 -8.00 13.79 21.26
C ALA A 203 -9.15 14.56 21.94
N LEU A 204 -10.13 15.04 21.18
CA LEU A 204 -11.33 15.70 21.71
C LEU A 204 -12.19 14.73 22.53
N ALA A 205 -12.43 13.51 22.03
CA ALA A 205 -13.22 12.51 22.74
C ALA A 205 -12.60 12.16 24.10
N ILE A 206 -11.29 11.90 24.13
CA ILE A 206 -10.54 11.61 25.37
C ILE A 206 -10.54 12.83 26.28
N GLY A 207 -10.26 14.02 25.74
CA GLY A 207 -10.23 15.27 26.49
C GLY A 207 -11.57 15.60 27.15
N ILE A 208 -12.68 15.43 26.42
CA ILE A 208 -14.03 15.63 26.96
C ILE A 208 -14.36 14.56 28.00
N ALA A 209 -14.06 13.29 27.74
CA ALA A 209 -14.34 12.21 28.69
C ALA A 209 -13.62 12.42 30.03
N VAL A 210 -12.32 12.72 29.99
CA VAL A 210 -11.52 13.00 31.20
C VAL A 210 -11.95 14.30 31.86
N GLY A 211 -12.13 15.37 31.08
CA GLY A 211 -12.50 16.68 31.59
C GLY A 211 -13.86 16.68 32.28
N TRP A 212 -14.84 15.99 31.68
CA TRP A 212 -16.19 15.91 32.25
C TRP A 212 -16.26 14.90 33.41
N GLY A 213 -15.58 13.76 33.28
CA GLY A 213 -15.54 12.74 34.33
C GLY A 213 -14.74 13.14 35.57
N GLY A 214 -13.72 13.99 35.44
CA GLY A 214 -12.91 14.50 36.55
C GLY A 214 -13.47 15.76 37.21
N LYS A 215 -14.46 16.42 36.60
CA LYS A 215 -15.00 17.70 37.06
C LYS A 215 -15.52 17.62 38.50
N ASP A 216 -16.32 16.60 38.79
CA ASP A 216 -16.99 16.48 40.09
C ASP A 216 -15.97 16.13 41.19
N TYR A 217 -15.03 15.23 40.91
CA TYR A 217 -13.92 14.90 41.83
C TYR A 217 -13.06 16.12 42.19
N VAL A 218 -12.74 16.97 41.20
CA VAL A 218 -12.01 18.21 41.47
C VAL A 218 -12.88 19.16 42.29
N ALA A 219 -14.16 19.32 41.96
CA ALA A 219 -15.06 20.21 42.68
C ALA A 219 -15.22 19.84 44.16
N GLU A 220 -15.21 18.55 44.50
CA GLU A 220 -15.32 18.07 45.88
C GLU A 220 -14.01 18.19 46.69
N ASN A 221 -12.86 18.09 46.05
CA ASN A 221 -11.56 18.07 46.74
C ASN A 221 -10.83 19.41 46.75
N ILE A 222 -11.28 20.41 45.97
CA ILE A 222 -10.57 21.67 45.78
C ILE A 222 -10.48 22.51 47.07
N ASP A 223 -11.52 22.48 47.91
CA ASP A 223 -11.58 23.27 49.15
C ASP A 223 -10.53 22.80 50.17
N ASP A 224 -10.35 21.47 50.32
CA ASP A 224 -9.37 20.86 51.21
C ASP A 224 -7.93 21.15 50.78
N TRP A 225 -7.68 21.16 49.47
CA TRP A 225 -6.36 21.51 48.91
C TRP A 225 -6.01 22.98 49.19
N PHE A 226 -6.97 23.89 49.02
CA PHE A 226 -6.75 25.30 49.36
C PHE A 226 -6.52 25.53 50.85
N ALA A 227 -7.20 24.77 51.71
CA ALA A 227 -6.99 24.81 53.16
C ALA A 227 -5.58 24.35 53.55
N GLN A 228 -5.13 23.18 53.08
CA GLN A 228 -3.77 22.68 53.34
C GLN A 228 -2.67 23.62 52.84
N THR A 229 -2.88 24.26 51.69
CA THR A 229 -1.89 25.19 51.13
C THR A 229 -1.82 26.48 51.94
N ARG A 230 -2.95 26.94 52.50
CA ARG A 230 -3.01 28.09 53.41
C ARG A 230 -2.30 27.80 54.73
N ASP A 231 -2.53 26.62 55.29
CA ASP A 231 -1.93 26.22 56.57
C ASP A 231 -0.40 26.05 56.43
N ALA A 232 0.07 25.40 55.36
CA ALA A 232 1.51 25.27 55.06
C ALA A 232 2.20 26.62 54.79
N ALA A 233 1.49 27.57 54.18
CA ALA A 233 2.00 28.94 53.98
C ALA A 233 1.99 29.76 55.28
N GLY A 234 1.06 29.47 56.21
CA GLY A 234 1.00 30.06 57.54
C GLY A 234 2.13 29.56 58.45
N GLU A 235 2.38 28.25 58.47
CA GLU A 235 3.48 27.63 59.23
C GLU A 235 4.85 28.15 58.78
N THR A 236 5.10 28.24 57.46
CA THR A 236 6.37 28.76 56.94
C THR A 236 6.63 30.22 57.38
N LYS A 237 5.59 31.07 57.42
CA LYS A 237 5.71 32.46 57.88
C LYS A 237 5.92 32.57 59.39
N ALA A 238 5.30 31.68 60.17
CA ALA A 238 5.51 31.61 61.61
C ALA A 238 6.94 31.15 61.96
N VAL A 239 7.54 30.27 61.15
CA VAL A 239 8.92 29.79 61.33
C VAL A 239 9.97 30.85 60.95
N THR A 240 9.71 31.73 59.97
CA THR A 240 10.66 32.79 59.56
C THR A 240 10.54 34.12 60.32
N GLY A 241 9.56 34.25 61.22
CA GLY A 241 9.31 35.48 61.98
C GLY A 241 9.91 35.49 63.39
N ASP A 242 10.56 34.39 63.82
CA ASP A 242 11.09 34.19 65.18
C ASP A 242 12.63 34.31 65.26
N ASP A 243 13.29 34.81 64.19
CA ASP A 243 14.74 35.12 64.14
C ASP A 243 15.03 36.64 64.12
#